data_AF-A0AAD3NEH3-F1
#
_entry.id   AF-A0AAD3NEH3-F1
#
_cell.length_a   1.000
_cell.length_b   1.000
_cell.length_c   1.000
_cell.angle_alpha   90.00
_cell.angle_beta   90.00
_cell.angle_gamma   90.00
#
_symmetry.space_group_name_H-M   'P 1'
#
loop_
_entity.id
_entity.type
_entity.pdbx_description
1 polymer ?
#
loop_
_entity_poly.entity_id
_entity_poly.type
_entity_poly.pdbx_seq_one_letter_code
_entity_poly.pdbx_strand_id
1 'polypeptide(L)' 'MAGMKESQISAEIELLPTNDRKKWTRPPLSMNFEVPFAPSGLKVRYLKVFESKLNYSDHDVIKWVRYIGRSGIYETRC' A
#
# COMPACT_ATOMS: atom_id res chain seq x y z
N MET A 1 -6.78 10.36 0.54
CA MET A 1 -5.62 11.25 0.25
C MET A 1 -5.32 11.17 -1.23
N ALA A 2 -4.95 12.30 -1.85
CA ALA A 2 -4.50 12.33 -3.25
C ALA A 2 -2.98 12.18 -3.29
N GLY A 3 -2.45 11.68 -4.42
CA GLY A 3 -1.00 11.64 -4.66
C GLY A 3 -0.41 13.04 -4.82
N MET A 4 0.92 13.13 -4.82
CA MET A 4 1.66 14.39 -4.97
C MET A 4 1.29 15.45 -3.92
N LYS A 5 1.14 15.01 -2.66
CA LYS A 5 0.89 15.86 -1.51
C LYS A 5 1.94 15.62 -0.43
N GLU A 6 2.19 16.66 0.35
CA GLU A 6 3.07 16.62 1.50
C GLU A 6 2.27 16.90 2.77
N SER A 7 2.67 16.28 3.88
CA SER A 7 2.09 16.47 5.21
C SER A 7 3.17 16.22 6.25
N GLN A 8 3.17 17.00 7.33
CA GLN A 8 4.18 16.94 8.38
C GLN A 8 3.53 16.83 9.77
N ILE A 9 4.28 16.26 10.71
CA ILE A 9 3.91 16.17 12.13
C ILE A 9 5.11 16.63 12.96
N SER A 10 4.85 17.50 13.93
CA SER A 10 5.82 17.94 14.93
C SER A 10 5.38 17.43 16.29
N ALA A 11 6.33 16.90 17.08
CA ALA A 11 6.07 16.38 18.41
C ALA A 11 7.19 16.78 19.38
N GLU A 12 6.82 17.10 20.61
CA GLU A 12 7.73 17.32 21.72
C GLU A 12 7.51 16.19 22.74
N ILE A 13 8.61 15.64 23.27
CA ILE A 13 8.58 14.54 24.22
C ILE A 13 9.34 14.98 25.46
N GLU A 14 8.61 15.24 26.54
CA GLU A 14 9.20 15.49 27.86
C GLU A 14 9.68 14.16 28.46
N LEU A 15 10.93 14.13 28.91
CA LEU A 15 11.56 12.93 29.45
C LEU A 15 11.65 13.01 30.97
N LEU A 16 11.32 11.90 31.64
CA LEU A 16 11.65 11.73 33.05
C LEU A 16 13.15 11.45 33.21
N PRO A 17 13.77 11.87 34.33
CA PRO A 17 15.15 11.50 34.65
C PRO A 17 15.29 9.97 34.72
N THR A 18 16.36 9.44 34.13
CA THR A 18 16.70 8.01 34.21
C THR A 18 18.13 7.82 34.72
N ASN A 19 18.33 6.82 35.59
CA ASN A 19 19.65 6.46 36.13
C ASN A 19 20.37 5.41 35.25
N ASP A 20 19.71 4.90 34.21
CA ASP A 20 20.28 3.89 33.32
C ASP A 20 21.26 4.50 32.31
N ARG A 21 22.44 3.87 32.15
CA ARG A 21 23.38 4.19 31.06
C ARG A 21 22.95 3.63 29.70
N LYS A 22 21.83 2.89 29.65
CA LYS A 22 21.32 2.31 28.40
C LYS A 22 20.70 3.42 27.55
N LYS A 23 21.33 3.70 26.42
CA LYS A 23 20.79 4.62 25.42
C LYS A 23 19.51 4.05 24.81
N TRP A 24 18.55 4.92 24.50
CA TRP A 24 17.34 4.53 23.79
C TRP A 24 17.67 4.00 22.39
N THR A 25 17.28 2.75 22.12
CA THR A 25 17.32 2.17 20.78
C THR A 25 16.06 2.62 20.05
N ARG A 26 16.19 3.65 19.20
CA ARG A 26 15.08 4.21 18.43
C ARG A 26 14.48 3.14 17.50
N PRO A 27 13.23 2.68 17.73
CA PRO A 27 12.58 1.79 16.79
C PRO A 27 12.24 2.54 15.50
N PRO A 28 12.09 1.84 14.36
CA PRO A 28 11.64 2.48 13.14
C PRO A 28 10.21 3.01 13.25
N LEU A 29 9.91 4.05 12.47
CA LEU A 29 8.56 4.53 12.24
C LEU A 29 7.89 3.65 11.18
N SER A 30 6.76 3.04 11.53
CA SER A 30 5.96 2.21 10.62
C SER A 30 4.83 3.00 9.95
N MET A 31 4.53 2.70 8.69
CA MET A 31 3.41 3.30 7.96
C MET A 31 2.39 2.26 7.49
N ASN A 32 1.11 2.57 7.68
CA ASN A 32 -0.01 1.78 7.16
C ASN A 32 -0.81 2.56 6.12
N PHE A 33 -1.04 1.99 4.95
CA PHE A 33 -1.82 2.63 3.87
C PHE A 33 -2.45 1.62 2.91
N GLU A 34 -3.51 2.06 2.23
CA GLU A 34 -4.14 1.35 1.11
C GLU A 34 -4.20 2.28 -0.11
N VAL A 35 -3.82 1.76 -1.29
CA VAL A 35 -3.80 2.50 -2.56
C VAL A 35 -4.54 1.77 -3.68
N PRO A 36 -5.23 2.50 -4.59
CA PRO A 36 -6.02 1.90 -5.66
C PRO A 36 -5.19 1.56 -6.91
N PHE A 37 -3.96 1.07 -6.72
CA PHE A 37 -3.05 0.63 -7.80
C PHE A 37 -2.15 -0.51 -7.31
N ALA A 38 -1.51 -1.22 -8.23
CA ALA A 38 -0.52 -2.26 -7.90
C ALA A 38 0.86 -1.63 -7.66
N PRO A 39 1.45 -1.72 -6.45
CA PRO A 39 2.79 -1.16 -6.19
C PRO A 39 3.89 -1.79 -7.04
N SER A 40 3.70 -3.03 -7.51
CA SER A 40 4.61 -3.72 -8.43
C SER A 40 4.59 -3.17 -9.87
N GLY A 41 3.68 -2.25 -10.19
CA GLY A 41 3.46 -1.76 -11.55
C GLY A 41 2.66 -2.72 -12.44
N LEU A 42 2.16 -3.84 -11.90
CA LEU A 42 1.36 -4.81 -12.65
C LEU A 42 0.10 -4.17 -13.23
N LYS A 43 -0.16 -4.45 -14.51
CA LYS A 43 -1.37 -4.04 -15.22
C LYS A 43 -1.94 -5.21 -16.00
N VAL A 44 -3.18 -5.59 -15.69
CA VAL A 44 -4.00 -6.49 -16.51
C VAL A 44 -4.25 -5.80 -17.85
N ARG A 45 -3.81 -6.42 -18.95
CA ARG A 45 -3.99 -5.89 -20.30
C ARG A 45 -5.22 -6.45 -21.00
N TYR A 46 -5.47 -7.75 -20.81
CA TYR A 46 -6.61 -8.45 -21.40
C TYR A 46 -6.98 -9.67 -20.56
N LEU A 47 -8.24 -10.07 -20.65
CA LEU A 47 -8.77 -11.35 -20.19
C LEU A 47 -9.61 -11.86 -21.36
N LYS A 48 -9.10 -12.86 -22.09
CA LYS A 48 -9.79 -13.44 -23.25
C LYS A 48 -10.61 -14.65 -22.80
N VAL A 49 -11.87 -14.72 -23.24
CA VAL A 49 -12.82 -15.79 -22.96
C VAL A 49 -13.17 -16.48 -24.28
N PHE A 50 -13.01 -17.80 -24.33
CA PHE A 50 -13.35 -18.62 -25.48
C PHE A 50 -14.36 -19.69 -25.03
N GLU A 51 -15.55 -19.67 -25.63
CA GLU A 51 -16.55 -20.71 -25.48
C GLU A 51 -16.97 -21.16 -26.87
N SER A 52 -16.87 -22.47 -27.12
CA SER A 52 -17.06 -23.05 -28.45
C SER A 52 -18.46 -23.65 -28.64
N LYS A 53 -19.20 -23.85 -27.55
CA LYS A 53 -20.46 -24.60 -27.54
C LYS A 53 -21.68 -23.71 -27.32
N LEU A 54 -21.51 -22.59 -26.62
CA LEU A 54 -22.60 -21.67 -26.27
C LEU A 54 -22.58 -20.45 -27.19
N ASN A 55 -23.75 -19.84 -27.39
CA ASN A 55 -23.92 -18.69 -28.30
C ASN A 55 -23.55 -17.36 -27.63
N TYR A 56 -22.33 -17.26 -27.08
CA TYR A 56 -21.76 -16.00 -26.64
C TYR A 56 -20.26 -15.97 -26.96
N SER A 57 -19.74 -14.77 -27.15
CA SER A 57 -18.37 -14.47 -27.53
C SER A 57 -17.64 -13.70 -26.43
N ASP A 58 -16.33 -13.48 -26.60
CA ASP A 58 -15.53 -12.63 -25.70
C ASP A 58 -16.11 -11.21 -25.51
N HIS A 59 -16.81 -10.70 -26.53
CA HIS A 59 -17.41 -9.36 -26.54
C HIS A 59 -18.67 -9.26 -25.69
N ASP A 60 -19.36 -10.37 -25.47
CA ASP A 60 -20.59 -10.43 -24.67
C ASP A 60 -20.28 -10.47 -23.16
N VAL A 61 -19.00 -10.63 -22.81
CA VAL A 61 -18.55 -10.75 -21.42
C VAL A 61 -18.17 -9.39 -20.84
N ILE A 62 -18.85 -9.02 -19.75
CA ILE A 62 -18.48 -7.86 -18.92
C ILE A 62 -17.33 -8.26 -18.00
N LYS A 63 -16.24 -7.47 -18.00
CA LYS A 63 -14.99 -7.77 -17.29
C LYS A 63 -14.65 -6.64 -16.32
N TRP A 64 -14.30 -6.98 -15.08
CA TRP A 64 -13.95 -6.01 -14.04
C TRP A 64 -12.56 -6.31 -13.47
N VAL A 65 -11.84 -5.25 -13.08
CA VAL A 65 -10.57 -5.35 -12.36
C VAL A 65 -10.56 -4.32 -11.25
N ARG A 66 -10.03 -4.71 -10.08
CA ARG A 66 -9.71 -3.80 -8.98
C ARG A 66 -8.29 -4.05 -8.51
N TYR A 67 -7.53 -2.98 -8.28
CA TYR A 67 -6.24 -3.03 -7.62
C TYR A 67 -6.38 -2.54 -6.18
N ILE A 68 -5.84 -3.31 -5.25
CA ILE A 68 -5.79 -2.96 -3.83
C ILE A 68 -4.35 -3.22 -3.35
N GLY A 69 -3.53 -2.18 -3.35
CA GLY A 69 -2.20 -2.22 -2.76
C GLY A 69 -2.29 -1.89 -1.28
N ARG A 70 -1.82 -2.78 -0.40
CA ARG A 70 -1.69 -2.50 1.04
C ARG A 70 -0.24 -2.49 1.44
N SER A 71 0.10 -1.64 2.41
CA SER A 71 1.42 -1.67 3.04
C SER A 71 1.66 -3.03 3.71
N GLY A 72 2.87 -3.56 3.54
CA GLY A 72 3.41 -4.61 4.39
C GLY A 72 4.22 -4.00 5.53
N ILE A 73 5.41 -4.54 5.78
CA ILE A 73 6.40 -3.91 6.66
C ILE A 73 6.98 -2.70 5.92
N TYR A 74 6.45 -1.51 6.23
CA TYR A 74 6.90 -0.24 5.65
C TYR A 74 7.50 0.63 6.76
N GLU A 75 8.81 0.55 6.92
CA GLU A 75 9.56 1.08 8.07
C GLU A 75 10.63 2.08 7.66
N THR A 76 10.75 3.16 8.43
CA THR A 76 11.80 4.18 8.29
C THR A 76 12.58 4.30 9.59
N ARG A 77 13.90 4.11 9.57
CA ARG A 77 14.78 4.28 10.75
C ARG A 77 15.14 5.75 10.97
N CYS A 78 15.29 6.17 12.23
CA CYS A 78 15.55 7.54 12.68
C CYS A 78 16.65 7.64 13.75
#